data_AF-A0A3D0C6D8-F1
#
_entry.id   AF-A0A3D0C6D8-F1
#
_cell.length_a   1.000
_cell.length_b   1.000
_cell.length_c   1.000
_cell.angle_alpha   90.00
_cell.angle_beta   90.00
_cell.angle_gamma   90.00
#
_symmetry.space_group_name_H-M   'P 1'
#
loop_
_entity.id
_entity.type
_entity.pdbx_description
1 polymer ?
#
loop_
_entity_poly.entity_id
_entity_poly.type
_entity_poly.pdbx_seq_one_letter_code
_entity_poly.pdbx_strand_id
1 'polypeptide(L)' 'MEELTYFEVVKNLVRDREKQISETLMSGALESIEHYKFLQGELNALYYIEGELKELNKEK' A
#
# COMPACT_ATOMS: atom_id res chain seq x y z
N MET A 1 -24.99 -8.42 -0.94
CA MET A 1 -23.63 -7.86 -0.87
C MET A 1 -23.28 -7.48 -2.29
N GLU A 2 -22.94 -6.22 -2.53
CA GLU A 2 -22.38 -5.83 -3.82
C GLU A 2 -21.07 -6.58 -4.03
N GLU A 3 -20.91 -7.16 -5.21
CA GLU A 3 -19.71 -7.87 -5.59
C GLU A 3 -18.63 -6.84 -5.94
N LEU A 4 -17.47 -6.93 -5.28
CA LEU A 4 -16.37 -6.01 -5.53
C LEU A 4 -15.81 -6.23 -6.93
N THR A 5 -15.56 -5.15 -7.64
CA THR A 5 -14.81 -5.17 -8.89
C THR A 5 -13.35 -5.52 -8.64
N TYR A 6 -12.67 -6.06 -9.66
CA TYR A 6 -11.23 -6.33 -9.58
C TYR A 6 -10.42 -5.09 -9.16
N PHE A 7 -10.82 -3.91 -9.63
CA PHE A 7 -10.18 -2.64 -9.26
C PHE A 7 -10.30 -2.37 -7.75
N GLU A 8 -11.49 -2.54 -7.18
CA GLU A 8 -11.72 -2.34 -5.74
C GLU A 8 -10.96 -3.36 -4.90
N VAL A 9 -10.91 -4.61 -5.34
CA VAL A 9 -10.12 -5.65 -4.66
C VAL A 9 -8.64 -5.27 -4.61
N VAL A 10 -8.03 -4.92 -5.75
CA VAL A 10 -6.62 -4.54 -5.80
C VAL A 10 -6.35 -3.28 -4.98
N LYS A 11 -7.22 -2.27 -5.07
CA LYS A 11 -7.11 -1.03 -4.29
C LYS A 11 -7.17 -1.30 -2.79
N ASN A 12 -8.03 -2.20 -2.34
CA ASN A 12 -8.12 -2.57 -0.93
C ASN A 12 -6.86 -3.32 -0.48
N LEU A 13 -6.34 -4.25 -1.27
CA LEU A 13 -5.09 -4.96 -0.97
C LEU A 13 -3.89 -4.02 -0.80
N VAL A 14 -3.76 -3.01 -1.68
CA VAL A 14 -2.69 -2.00 -1.60
C VAL A 14 -2.81 -1.20 -0.30
N ARG A 15 -4.02 -0.76 0.05
CA ARG A 15 -4.29 0.03 1.27
C ARG A 15 -4.09 -0.78 2.55
N ASP A 16 -4.51 -2.03 2.56
CA ASP A 16 -4.33 -2.91 3.72
C ASP A 16 -2.84 -3.13 3.99
N ARG A 17 -2.03 -3.30 2.93
CA ARG A 17 -0.59 -3.45 3.07
C ARG A 17 0.09 -2.15 3.50
N GLU A 18 -0.29 -1.01 2.91
CA GLU A 18 0.18 0.32 3.32
C GLU A 18 -0.05 0.56 4.82
N LYS A 19 -1.25 0.21 5.30
CA LYS A 19 -1.63 0.34 6.70
C LYS A 19 -0.75 -0.53 7.60
N GLN A 20 -0.55 -1.80 7.26
CA GLN A 20 0.31 -2.71 8.03
C GLN A 20 1.75 -2.19 8.15
N ILE A 21 2.33 -1.71 7.04
CA ILE A 21 3.68 -1.15 7.03
C ILE A 21 3.73 0.12 7.87
N SER A 22 2.75 1.02 7.71
CA SER A 22 2.67 2.26 8.47
C SER A 22 2.52 2.02 9.98
N GLU A 23 1.70 1.04 10.38
CA GLU A 23 1.57 0.62 11.78
C GLU A 23 2.89 0.07 12.33
N THR A 24 3.64 -0.70 11.53
CA THR A 24 4.97 -1.22 11.91
C THR A 24 5.98 -0.07 12.09
N LEU A 25 5.99 0.90 11.18
CA LEU A 25 6.85 2.09 11.25
C LEU A 25 6.49 2.98 12.46
N MET A 26 5.19 3.18 12.74
CA MET A 26 4.72 4.05 13.83
C MET A 26 4.86 3.42 15.22
N SER A 27 4.71 2.10 15.33
CA SER A 27 4.83 1.39 16.61
C SER A 27 6.27 1.32 17.14
N GLY A 28 7.26 1.65 16.31
CA GLY A 28 8.67 1.52 16.66
C GLY A 28 9.15 0.07 16.74
N ALA A 29 8.36 -0.90 16.24
CA ALA A 29 8.70 -2.32 16.18
C ALA A 29 9.75 -2.66 15.10
N LEU A 30 10.65 -1.71 14.81
CA LEU A 30 11.71 -1.84 13.82
C LEU A 30 12.86 -2.67 14.39
N GLU A 31 13.21 -3.73 13.69
CA GLU A 31 14.31 -4.62 14.08
C GLU A 31 15.69 -3.99 13.83
N SER A 32 15.80 -3.15 12.79
CA SER A 32 17.05 -2.49 12.38
C SER A 32 16.79 -1.33 11.41
N ILE A 33 17.86 -0.59 11.09
CA ILE A 33 17.83 0.45 10.05
C ILE A 33 17.59 -0.18 8.67
N GLU A 34 18.11 -1.38 8.42
CA GLU A 34 17.86 -2.14 7.20
C GLU A 34 16.39 -2.51 7.07
N HIS A 35 15.75 -2.95 8.17
CA HIS A 35 14.31 -3.23 8.18
C HIS A 35 13.49 -1.97 7.89
N TYR A 36 13.85 -0.83 8.49
CA TYR A 36 13.23 0.46 8.16
C TYR A 36 13.34 0.80 6.67
N LYS A 37 14.55 0.71 6.09
CA LYS A 37 14.77 1.01 4.66
C LYS A 37 13.97 0.08 3.75
N PHE A 38 13.87 -1.20 4.11
CA PHE A 38 13.07 -2.17 3.39
C PHE A 38 11.59 -1.78 3.40
N LEU A 39 11.01 -1.53 4.58
CA LEU A 39 9.61 -1.12 4.72
C LEU A 39 9.33 0.21 3.99
N GLN A 40 10.25 1.17 4.07
CA GLN A 40 10.13 2.44 3.35
C GLN A 40 10.15 2.25 1.83
N GLY A 41 10.98 1.35 1.32
CA GLY A 41 11.01 1.00 -0.10
C GLY A 41 9.71 0.34 -0.56
N GLU A 42 9.17 -0.58 0.24
CA GLU A 42 7.88 -1.23 -0.03
C GLU A 42 6.74 -0.20 -0.04
N LEU A 43 6.71 0.71 0.93
CA LEU A 43 5.72 1.78 1.01
C LEU A 43 5.76 2.70 -0.22
N ASN A 44 6.95 3.09 -0.68
CA ASN A 44 7.11 3.89 -1.90
C ASN A 44 6.56 3.16 -3.14
N ALA A 45 6.76 1.85 -3.25
CA ALA A 45 6.22 1.06 -4.36
C ALA A 45 4.69 0.99 -4.32
N LEU A 46 4.09 0.84 -3.13
CA LEU A 46 2.64 0.86 -2.95
C LEU A 46 2.04 2.21 -3.36
N TYR A 47 2.67 3.33 -2.99
CA TYR A 47 2.21 4.65 -3.41
C TYR A 47 2.29 4.86 -4.92
N TYR A 48 3.35 4.37 -5.57
CA TYR A 48 3.44 4.40 -7.02
C TYR A 48 2.27 3.63 -7.65
N ILE A 49 2.02 2.39 -7.22
CA ILE A 49 0.93 1.55 -7.72
C ILE A 49 -0.44 2.21 -7.46
N GLU A 50 -0.67 2.76 -6.27
CA GLU A 50 -1.93 3.45 -5.95
C GLU A 50 -2.13 4.68 -6.86
N GLY A 51 -1.06 5.40 -7.19
CA GLY A 51 -1.06 6.50 -8.15
C GLY A 51 -1.47 6.04 -9.55
N GLU A 52 -0.80 5.02 -10.10
CA GLU A 52 -1.11 4.46 -11.41
C GLU A 52 -2.56 3.92 -11.49
N LEU A 53 -3.01 3.23 -10.44
CA LEU A 53 -4.40 2.76 -10.34
C LEU A 53 -5.40 3.91 -10.36
N LYS A 54 -5.10 5.02 -9.66
CA LYS A 54 -5.96 6.21 -9.66
C LYS A 54 -6.03 6.84 -11.04
N GLU A 55 -4.90 6.99 -11.74
CA GLU A 55 -4.88 7.55 -13.10
C GLU A 55 -5.66 6.67 -14.08
N LEU A 56 -5.41 5.36 -14.10
CA LEU A 56 -6.14 4.42 -14.96
C LEU A 56 -7.66 4.38 -14.70
N ASN A 57 -8.08 4.68 -13.47
CA ASN A 57 -9.51 4.74 -13.12
C ASN A 57 -10.15 6.11 -13.43
N LYS A 58 -9.37 7.18 -13.60
CA LYS A 58 -9.90 8.48 -14.08
C LYS A 58 -10.19 8.46 -15.58
N GLU A 59 -9.53 7.57 -16.33
CA GLU A 59 -9.72 7.38 -17.77
C GLU A 59 -10.96 6.51 -18.12
N LYS A 60 -11.72 6.06 -17.11
CA LYS A 60 -12.96 5.27 -17.26
C LYS A 60 -14.18 6.04 -16.77
#